data_AF-A0A0W1KKZ7-F1
#
_entry.id   AF-A0A0W1KKZ7-F1
#
_cell.length_a   1.000
_cell.length_b   1.000
_cell.length_c   1.000
_cell.angle_alpha   90.00
_cell.angle_beta   90.00
_cell.angle_gamma   90.00
#
_symmetry.space_group_name_H-M   'P 1'
#
loop_
_entity.id
_entity.type
_entity.pdbx_description
1 polymer ?
#
loop_
_entity_poly.entity_id
_entity_poly.type
_entity_poly.pdbx_seq_one_letter_code
_entity_poly.pdbx_strand_id
1 'polypeptide(L)'
;MTSLQAVAVPGIPTLTSGDDVAAVIAPHLAALTWPDASVGLRGDDIVVIAGKIVAKAQGRWHRAGEDPDGFRTRAGIPDQLGLKAPVDVKREAGQIRRGLAARFGGRPGVIISGSGRSCEPGRGVLDIALAAAGIDAKRQGGEAVIDAVAAAAGVMIAPDCPVVVVRGVADVLTWED
;
A
#
# COMPACT_ATOMS: atom_id res chain seq x y z
N MET A 1 18.29 6.43 -19.87
CA MET A 1 17.70 7.36 -18.89
C MET A 1 16.84 6.54 -17.96
N THR A 2 17.06 6.61 -16.65
CA THR A 2 16.20 6.00 -15.63
C THR A 2 15.13 7.01 -15.22
N SER A 3 13.85 6.63 -15.34
CA SER A 3 12.71 7.44 -14.87
C SER A 3 11.99 6.72 -13.73
N LEU A 4 11.50 7.50 -12.78
CA LEU A 4 10.63 7.02 -11.70
C LEU A 4 9.29 7.74 -11.84
N GLN A 5 8.20 6.99 -11.80
CA GLN A 5 6.84 7.53 -11.82
C GLN A 5 6.03 6.96 -10.67
N ALA A 6 5.17 7.77 -10.08
CA ALA A 6 4.21 7.34 -9.07
C ALA A 6 2.83 7.93 -9.38
N VAL A 7 1.77 7.14 -9.24
CA VAL A 7 0.39 7.55 -9.53
C VAL A 7 -0.53 7.04 -8.42
N ALA A 8 -1.33 7.93 -7.85
CA ALA A 8 -2.40 7.56 -6.93
C ALA A 8 -3.53 6.89 -7.70
N VAL A 9 -4.07 5.79 -7.18
CA VAL A 9 -5.14 5.02 -7.82
C VAL A 9 -6.48 5.52 -7.31
N PRO A 10 -7.26 6.25 -8.13
CA PRO A 10 -8.53 6.79 -7.70
C PRO A 10 -9.63 5.72 -7.71
N GLY A 11 -10.71 6.00 -6.97
CA GLY A 11 -11.96 5.24 -7.08
C GLY A 11 -11.93 3.87 -6.43
N ILE A 12 -10.94 3.59 -5.58
CA ILE A 12 -10.96 2.36 -4.76
C ILE A 12 -12.18 2.41 -3.83
N PRO A 13 -13.08 1.43 -3.88
CA PRO A 13 -14.28 1.42 -3.04
C PRO A 13 -13.89 1.26 -1.57
N THR A 14 -14.85 1.51 -0.68
CA THR A 14 -14.64 1.19 0.73
C THR A 14 -14.62 -0.33 0.90
N LEU A 15 -13.48 -0.87 1.36
CA LEU A 15 -13.37 -2.27 1.73
C LEU A 15 -14.20 -2.57 2.98
N THR A 16 -14.75 -3.77 3.00
CA THR A 16 -15.56 -4.38 4.06
C THR A 16 -14.91 -5.66 4.57
N SER A 17 -15.39 -6.17 5.69
CA SER A 17 -14.81 -7.35 6.33
C SER A 17 -14.98 -8.60 5.46
N GLY A 18 -13.88 -9.29 5.19
CA GLY A 18 -13.83 -10.46 4.33
C GLY A 18 -13.47 -10.17 2.86
N ASP A 19 -13.34 -8.89 2.46
CA ASP A 19 -12.94 -8.55 1.09
C ASP A 19 -11.54 -9.05 0.75
N ASP A 20 -11.38 -9.64 -0.42
CA ASP A 20 -10.07 -9.89 -1.02
C ASP A 20 -9.51 -8.57 -1.56
N VAL A 21 -8.53 -8.01 -0.86
CA VAL A 21 -7.91 -6.71 -1.21
C VAL A 21 -7.39 -6.69 -2.65
N ALA A 22 -6.73 -7.77 -3.10
CA ALA A 22 -6.19 -7.83 -4.46
C ALA A 22 -7.31 -7.87 -5.50
N ALA A 23 -8.38 -8.63 -5.24
CA ALA A 23 -9.54 -8.67 -6.12
C ALA A 23 -10.24 -7.30 -6.23
N VAL A 24 -10.37 -6.59 -5.11
CA VAL A 24 -11.03 -5.28 -5.05
C VAL A 24 -10.23 -4.21 -5.81
N ILE A 25 -8.91 -4.16 -5.63
CA ILE A 25 -8.10 -3.10 -6.26
C ILE A 25 -7.79 -3.37 -7.74
N ALA A 26 -7.78 -4.63 -8.17
CA ALA A 26 -7.34 -5.01 -9.51
C ALA A 26 -8.09 -4.28 -10.66
N PRO A 27 -9.42 -4.13 -10.67
CA PRO A 27 -10.10 -3.38 -11.74
C PRO A 27 -9.60 -1.94 -11.88
N HIS A 28 -9.30 -1.28 -10.77
CA HIS A 28 -8.78 0.09 -10.77
C HIS A 28 -7.32 0.16 -11.22
N LEU A 29 -6.52 -0.84 -10.86
CA LEU A 29 -5.15 -0.98 -11.35
C LEU A 29 -5.11 -1.26 -12.85
N ALA A 30 -6.05 -2.04 -13.39
CA ALA A 30 -6.15 -2.33 -14.82
C ALA A 30 -6.54 -1.09 -15.65
N ALA A 31 -7.37 -0.20 -15.08
CA ALA A 31 -7.83 1.04 -15.71
C ALA A 31 -6.91 2.25 -15.46
N LEU A 32 -5.80 2.07 -14.74
CA LEU A 32 -4.92 3.16 -14.34
C LEU A 32 -4.21 3.78 -15.55
N THR A 33 -4.37 5.08 -15.78
CA THR A 33 -3.65 5.81 -16.83
C THR A 33 -2.40 6.47 -16.25
N TRP A 34 -1.27 6.25 -16.91
CA TRP A 34 0.02 6.82 -16.54
C TRP A 34 0.32 8.13 -17.28
N PRO A 35 1.24 8.97 -16.75
CA PRO A 35 1.63 10.21 -17.43
C PRO A 35 2.26 9.99 -18.82
N ASP A 36 2.80 8.81 -19.08
CA ASP A 36 3.34 8.41 -20.39
C ASP A 36 2.27 7.84 -21.34
N ALA A 37 0.98 8.00 -20.99
CA ALA A 37 -0.19 7.45 -21.67
C ALA A 37 -0.30 5.93 -21.68
N SER A 38 0.61 5.20 -21.01
CA SER A 38 0.42 3.78 -20.80
C SER A 38 -0.74 3.51 -19.84
N VAL A 39 -1.35 2.32 -19.97
CA VAL A 39 -2.52 1.93 -19.19
C VAL A 39 -2.21 0.64 -18.45
N GLY A 40 -2.70 0.56 -17.22
CA GLY A 40 -2.66 -0.64 -16.40
C GLY A 40 -1.41 -0.77 -15.52
N LEU A 41 -1.50 -1.73 -14.61
CA LEU A 41 -0.37 -2.24 -13.85
C LEU A 41 0.51 -3.12 -14.74
N ARG A 42 1.82 -2.96 -14.65
CA ARG A 42 2.82 -3.86 -15.22
C ARG A 42 3.37 -4.80 -14.14
N GLY A 43 3.81 -5.97 -14.57
CA GLY A 43 4.40 -6.97 -13.67
C GLY A 43 5.73 -6.58 -13.04
N ASP A 44 6.27 -5.40 -13.35
CA ASP A 44 7.48 -4.80 -12.79
C ASP A 44 7.21 -3.49 -12.02
N ASP A 45 5.96 -3.24 -11.66
CA ASP A 45 5.54 -2.13 -10.81
C ASP A 45 5.49 -2.53 -9.31
N ILE A 46 5.52 -1.53 -8.42
CA ILE A 46 5.27 -1.68 -6.99
C ILE A 46 3.90 -1.08 -6.65
N VAL A 47 3.06 -1.84 -5.95
CA VAL A 47 1.76 -1.38 -5.44
C VAL A 47 1.88 -1.10 -3.94
N VAL A 48 1.76 0.16 -3.56
CA VAL A 48 1.73 0.61 -2.16
C VAL A 48 0.29 0.76 -1.70
N ILE A 49 -0.06 0.10 -0.61
CA ILE A 49 -1.42 -0.01 -0.08
C ILE A 49 -1.46 0.54 1.34
N ALA A 50 -2.34 1.52 1.59
CA ALA A 50 -2.55 2.02 2.94
C ALA A 50 -3.09 0.92 3.87
N GLY A 51 -2.41 0.67 4.99
CA GLY A 51 -2.76 -0.39 5.94
C GLY A 51 -4.18 -0.33 6.50
N LYS A 52 -4.85 0.84 6.42
CA LYS A 52 -6.25 0.99 6.79
C LYS A 52 -7.19 0.14 5.95
N ILE A 53 -6.96 -0.01 4.64
CA ILE A 53 -7.86 -0.82 3.81
C ILE A 53 -7.67 -2.31 4.08
N VAL A 54 -6.45 -2.70 4.40
CA VAL A 54 -6.12 -4.06 4.87
C VAL A 54 -6.82 -4.35 6.20
N ALA A 55 -6.76 -3.42 7.16
CA ALA A 55 -7.44 -3.58 8.44
C ALA A 55 -8.97 -3.69 8.29
N LYS A 56 -9.57 -2.95 7.35
CA LYS A 56 -11.00 -3.07 7.02
C LYS A 56 -11.35 -4.45 6.46
N ALA A 57 -10.56 -4.93 5.50
CA ALA A 57 -10.69 -6.27 4.92
C ALA A 57 -10.58 -7.36 5.98
N GLN A 58 -9.65 -7.22 6.92
CA GLN A 58 -9.49 -8.13 8.06
C GLN A 58 -10.57 -7.99 9.14
N GLY A 59 -11.50 -7.04 9.01
CA GLY A 59 -12.56 -6.80 9.99
C GLY A 59 -12.06 -6.37 11.36
N ARG A 60 -11.00 -5.56 11.40
CA ARG A 60 -10.34 -5.07 12.62
C ARG A 60 -11.14 -3.99 13.35
N TRP A 61 -12.47 -4.05 13.30
CA TRP A 61 -13.38 -3.06 13.87
C TRP A 61 -13.49 -3.18 15.39
N HIS A 62 -13.71 -2.06 16.05
CA HIS A 62 -14.16 -1.96 17.44
C HIS A 62 -15.24 -0.88 17.55
N ARG A 63 -15.95 -0.79 18.68
CA ARG A 63 -16.88 0.33 18.89
C ARG A 63 -16.11 1.56 19.31
N ALA A 64 -16.57 2.71 18.83
CA ALA A 64 -15.95 3.99 19.17
C ALA A 64 -15.90 4.19 20.70
N GLY A 65 -14.70 4.47 21.21
CA GLY A 65 -14.45 4.71 22.64
C GLY A 65 -14.13 3.45 23.46
N GLU A 66 -14.30 2.24 22.92
CA GLU A 66 -13.92 1.01 23.63
C GLU A 66 -12.41 0.75 23.56
N ASP A 67 -11.78 1.07 22.43
CA ASP A 67 -10.36 0.87 22.16
C ASP A 67 -9.79 2.08 21.37
N PRO A 68 -8.46 2.34 21.45
CA PRO A 68 -7.83 3.35 20.59
C PRO A 68 -7.81 2.90 19.12
N ASP A 69 -7.87 3.87 18.20
CA ASP A 69 -7.67 3.61 16.78
C ASP A 69 -6.20 3.26 16.49
N GLY A 70 -5.98 2.30 15.59
CA GLY A 70 -4.65 1.91 15.13
C GLY A 70 -4.06 2.84 14.06
N PHE A 71 -4.79 3.89 13.68
CA PHE A 71 -4.43 4.81 12.60
C PHE A 71 -4.50 6.26 13.06
N ARG A 72 -3.62 7.09 12.50
CA ARG A 72 -3.55 8.53 12.83
C ARG A 72 -4.81 9.30 12.41
N THR A 73 -5.41 8.93 11.29
CA THR A 73 -6.59 9.59 10.75
C THR A 73 -7.82 8.68 10.84
N ARG A 74 -8.96 9.27 11.21
CA ARG A 74 -10.28 8.62 11.17
C ARG A 74 -10.96 8.72 9.80
N ALA A 75 -10.28 9.27 8.80
CA ALA A 75 -10.84 9.42 7.46
C ALA A 75 -11.23 8.06 6.84
N GLY A 76 -12.53 7.89 6.61
CA GLY A 76 -13.13 6.65 6.12
C GLY A 76 -13.45 5.62 7.21
N ILE A 77 -13.43 6.00 8.49
CA ILE A 77 -13.92 5.19 9.61
C ILE A 77 -15.26 5.80 10.08
N PRO A 78 -16.36 5.03 10.14
CA PRO A 78 -17.65 5.55 10.62
C PRO A 78 -17.61 6.02 12.07
N ASP A 79 -18.42 7.01 12.44
CA ASP A 79 -18.37 7.66 13.76
C ASP A 79 -18.57 6.71 14.94
N GLN A 80 -19.43 5.70 14.77
CA GLN A 80 -19.76 4.71 15.81
C GLN A 80 -18.72 3.58 15.92
N LEU A 81 -17.75 3.53 15.02
CA LEU A 81 -16.72 2.51 14.97
C LEU A 81 -15.33 3.14 15.12
N GLY A 82 -14.38 2.28 15.47
CA GLY A 82 -12.98 2.52 15.24
C GLY A 82 -12.32 1.29 14.62
N LEU A 83 -11.03 1.42 14.32
CA LEU A 83 -10.31 0.43 13.51
C LEU A 83 -8.92 0.17 14.10
N LYS A 84 -8.67 -1.08 14.49
CA LYS A 84 -7.37 -1.56 14.96
C LYS A 84 -6.40 -1.71 13.78
N ALA A 85 -5.11 -1.67 14.09
CA ALA A 85 -4.06 -1.96 13.11
C ALA A 85 -4.24 -3.37 12.50
N PRO A 86 -3.82 -3.56 11.24
CA PRO A 86 -3.88 -4.87 10.60
C PRO A 86 -2.92 -5.85 11.30
N VAL A 87 -3.24 -7.13 11.25
CA VAL A 87 -2.42 -8.22 11.78
C VAL A 87 -1.80 -9.00 10.64
N ASP A 88 -0.73 -9.75 10.92
CA ASP A 88 -0.04 -10.63 9.95
C ASP A 88 0.28 -9.96 8.61
N VAL A 89 0.62 -8.67 8.63
CA VAL A 89 0.81 -7.82 7.44
C VAL A 89 1.80 -8.40 6.43
N LYS A 90 2.82 -9.15 6.86
CA LYS A 90 3.74 -9.82 5.94
C LYS A 90 3.04 -10.91 5.13
N ARG A 91 2.22 -11.74 5.78
CA ARG A 91 1.42 -12.78 5.11
C ARG A 91 0.42 -12.14 4.14
N GLU A 92 -0.21 -11.06 4.56
CA GLU A 92 -1.18 -10.33 3.74
C GLU A 92 -0.54 -9.72 2.50
N ALA A 93 0.63 -9.07 2.65
CA ALA A 93 1.37 -8.52 1.51
C ALA A 93 1.71 -9.61 0.47
N GLY A 94 2.15 -10.78 0.92
CA GLY A 94 2.40 -11.93 0.03
C GLY A 94 1.14 -12.46 -0.65
N GLN A 95 0.00 -12.47 0.05
CA GLN A 95 -1.29 -12.88 -0.55
C GLN A 95 -1.75 -11.90 -1.62
N ILE A 96 -1.70 -10.59 -1.32
CA ILE A 96 -2.03 -9.54 -2.28
C ILE A 96 -1.11 -9.63 -3.50
N ARG A 97 0.20 -9.76 -3.28
CA ARG A 97 1.19 -9.91 -4.36
C ARG A 97 0.86 -11.07 -5.27
N ARG A 98 0.60 -12.27 -4.73
CA ARG A 98 0.20 -13.44 -5.53
C ARG A 98 -1.09 -13.18 -6.31
N GLY A 99 -2.07 -12.53 -5.68
CA GLY A 99 -3.33 -12.16 -6.31
C GLY A 99 -3.14 -11.20 -7.49
N LEU A 100 -2.25 -10.22 -7.36
CA LEU A 100 -1.90 -9.29 -8.43
C LEU A 100 -1.09 -9.97 -9.53
N ALA A 101 -0.06 -10.75 -9.18
CA ALA A 101 0.74 -11.51 -10.15
C ALA A 101 -0.12 -12.46 -11.00
N ALA A 102 -1.12 -13.11 -10.39
CA ALA A 102 -2.05 -13.97 -11.12
C ALA A 102 -2.94 -13.21 -12.13
N ARG A 103 -3.18 -11.92 -11.92
CA ARG A 103 -4.07 -11.08 -12.76
C ARG A 103 -3.30 -10.28 -13.81
N PHE A 104 -2.08 -9.83 -13.49
CA PHE A 104 -1.29 -8.92 -14.32
C PHE A 104 0.00 -9.56 -14.88
N GLY A 105 0.37 -10.76 -14.41
CA GLY A 105 1.62 -11.41 -14.75
C GLY A 105 2.84 -10.76 -14.08
N GLY A 106 4.02 -11.35 -14.34
CA GLY A 106 5.30 -10.86 -13.82
C GLY A 106 5.46 -11.05 -12.31
N ARG A 107 6.13 -10.08 -11.67
CA ARG A 107 6.57 -10.12 -10.28
C ARG A 107 6.31 -8.78 -9.56
N PRO A 108 5.05 -8.29 -9.53
CA PRO A 108 4.75 -7.01 -8.90
C PRO A 108 5.20 -7.01 -7.44
N GLY A 109 5.77 -5.90 -6.99
CA GLY A 109 6.06 -5.67 -5.58
C GLY A 109 4.81 -5.18 -4.85
N VAL A 110 4.65 -5.55 -3.59
CA VAL A 110 3.59 -5.01 -2.73
C VAL A 110 4.18 -4.45 -1.46
N ILE A 111 3.76 -3.25 -1.07
CA ILE A 111 4.07 -2.63 0.22
C ILE A 111 2.77 -2.30 0.93
N ILE A 112 2.63 -2.71 2.19
CA ILE A 112 1.58 -2.22 3.08
C ILE A 112 2.17 -1.10 3.91
N SER A 113 1.66 0.12 3.75
CA SER A 113 2.16 1.29 4.47
C SER A 113 1.33 1.60 5.71
N GLY A 114 1.94 2.34 6.65
CA GLY A 114 1.26 2.91 7.80
C GLY A 114 1.99 4.16 8.26
N SER A 115 1.33 5.00 9.05
CA SER A 115 1.93 6.24 9.51
C SER A 115 2.93 6.00 10.65
N GLY A 116 4.17 6.49 10.48
CA GLY A 116 5.23 6.51 11.48
C GLY A 116 5.65 7.94 11.84
N ARG A 117 6.19 8.15 13.05
CA ARG A 117 6.76 9.46 13.43
C ARG A 117 8.17 9.62 12.89
N SER A 118 8.49 10.82 12.40
CA SER A 118 9.87 11.18 12.10
C SER A 118 10.73 11.11 13.37
N CYS A 119 11.99 10.69 13.22
CA CYS A 119 12.95 10.62 14.32
C CYS A 119 13.38 12.01 14.82
N GLU A 120 13.27 13.04 13.97
CA GLU A 120 13.65 14.42 14.32
C GLU A 120 12.42 15.18 14.85
N PRO A 121 12.51 15.76 16.07
CA PRO A 121 11.42 16.56 16.64
C PRO A 121 10.99 17.69 15.69
N GLY A 122 9.68 17.88 15.54
CA GLY A 122 9.10 18.96 14.72
C GLY A 122 8.97 18.66 13.21
N ARG A 123 9.50 17.52 12.72
CA ARG A 123 9.39 17.12 11.29
C ARG A 123 8.10 16.39 10.92
N GLY A 124 7.22 16.14 11.89
CA GLY A 124 5.90 15.55 11.65
C GLY A 124 5.92 14.03 11.46
N VAL A 125 5.07 13.55 10.56
CA VAL A 125 4.73 12.14 10.35
C VAL A 125 4.89 11.82 8.87
N LEU A 126 5.40 10.63 8.57
CA LEU A 126 5.50 10.07 7.23
C LEU A 126 4.85 8.68 7.21
N ASP A 127 4.56 8.17 6.03
CA ASP A 127 4.27 6.75 5.90
C ASP A 127 5.57 5.94 5.87
N ILE A 128 5.55 4.79 6.54
CA ILE A 128 6.61 3.80 6.61
C ILE A 128 6.09 2.45 6.10
N ALA A 129 6.99 1.55 5.72
CA ALA A 129 6.60 0.20 5.32
C ALA A 129 6.31 -0.65 6.56
N LEU A 130 5.06 -1.09 6.72
CA LEU A 130 4.69 -2.08 7.76
C LEU A 130 5.09 -3.49 7.32
N ALA A 131 4.95 -3.77 6.03
CA ALA A 131 5.38 -5.01 5.40
C ALA A 131 5.60 -4.79 3.91
N ALA A 132 6.41 -5.67 3.31
CA ALA A 132 6.58 -5.78 1.88
C ALA A 132 6.62 -7.24 1.44
N ALA A 133 6.32 -7.50 0.17
CA ALA A 133 6.48 -8.80 -0.49
C ALA A 133 6.95 -8.59 -1.93
N GLY A 134 7.85 -9.45 -2.42
CA GLY A 134 8.38 -9.34 -3.78
C GLY A 134 9.39 -8.23 -4.00
N ILE A 135 9.97 -7.69 -2.92
CA ILE A 135 10.86 -6.53 -2.96
C ILE A 135 12.03 -6.77 -2.03
N ASP A 136 13.25 -6.52 -2.52
CA ASP A 136 14.43 -6.42 -1.68
C ASP A 136 14.31 -5.18 -0.78
N ALA A 137 14.23 -5.41 0.53
CA ALA A 137 14.01 -4.36 1.52
C ALA A 137 15.10 -3.27 1.49
N LYS A 138 16.33 -3.63 1.06
CA LYS A 138 17.48 -2.73 1.01
C LYS A 138 18.27 -2.90 -0.29
N ARG A 139 18.88 -1.81 -0.75
CA ARG A 139 19.91 -1.85 -1.80
C ARG A 139 21.26 -2.28 -1.22
N GLN A 140 22.22 -2.60 -2.09
CA GLN A 140 23.59 -2.96 -1.67
C GLN A 140 24.27 -1.88 -0.82
N GLY A 141 23.92 -0.60 -1.04
CA GLY A 141 24.41 0.53 -0.24
C GLY A 141 23.78 0.67 1.15
N GLY A 142 22.80 -0.18 1.49
CA GLY A 142 22.12 -0.17 2.79
C GLY A 142 20.88 0.73 2.86
N GLU A 143 20.50 1.37 1.75
CA GLU A 143 19.32 2.24 1.70
C GLU A 143 18.04 1.42 1.91
N ALA A 144 17.17 1.85 2.84
CA ALA A 144 15.86 1.23 3.09
C ALA A 144 14.88 1.60 1.97
N VAL A 145 14.86 0.79 0.91
CA VAL A 145 14.06 1.03 -0.30
C VAL A 145 12.57 1.07 0.03
N ILE A 146 12.10 0.10 0.81
CA ILE A 146 10.67 -0.04 1.12
C ILE A 146 10.13 1.16 1.89
N ASP A 147 10.90 1.73 2.81
CA ASP A 147 10.52 2.94 3.55
C ASP A 147 10.58 4.19 2.69
N ALA A 148 11.57 4.30 1.80
CA ALA A 148 11.64 5.42 0.86
C ALA A 148 10.44 5.43 -0.09
N VAL A 149 10.05 4.27 -0.62
CA VAL A 149 8.87 4.12 -1.48
C VAL A 149 7.58 4.36 -0.71
N ALA A 150 7.44 3.81 0.51
CA ALA A 150 6.27 4.05 1.37
C ALA A 150 6.11 5.54 1.72
N ALA A 151 7.20 6.23 2.05
CA ALA A 151 7.18 7.65 2.36
C ALA A 151 6.76 8.50 1.16
N ALA A 152 7.29 8.21 -0.03
CA ALA A 152 6.92 8.91 -1.26
C ALA A 152 5.44 8.69 -1.63
N ALA A 153 4.97 7.44 -1.54
CA ALA A 153 3.57 7.10 -1.75
C ALA A 153 2.64 7.75 -0.72
N GLY A 154 3.06 7.84 0.54
CA GLY A 154 2.31 8.49 1.62
C GLY A 154 1.93 9.94 1.36
N VAL A 155 2.72 10.66 0.56
CA VAL A 155 2.39 12.04 0.13
C VAL A 155 1.17 12.06 -0.80
N MET A 156 0.94 10.97 -1.53
CA MET A 156 -0.14 10.83 -2.51
C MET A 156 -1.36 10.06 -1.97
N ILE A 157 -1.21 9.33 -0.87
CA ILE A 157 -2.30 8.57 -0.24
C ILE A 157 -3.33 9.55 0.32
N ALA A 158 -4.57 9.37 -0.12
CA ALA A 158 -5.73 10.18 0.27
C ALA A 158 -6.89 9.27 0.69
N PRO A 159 -7.97 9.81 1.31
CA PRO A 159 -9.14 9.02 1.69
C PRO A 159 -9.77 8.23 0.54
N ASP A 160 -9.84 8.82 -0.65
CA ASP A 160 -10.38 8.31 -1.92
C ASP A 160 -9.34 7.62 -2.81
N CYS A 161 -8.05 7.83 -2.52
CA CYS A 161 -6.91 7.19 -3.20
C CYS A 161 -6.01 6.46 -2.19
N PRO A 162 -6.43 5.34 -1.60
CA PRO A 162 -5.66 4.62 -0.59
C PRO A 162 -4.53 3.74 -1.16
N VAL A 163 -4.37 3.70 -2.47
CA VAL A 163 -3.38 2.89 -3.19
C VAL A 163 -2.58 3.79 -4.12
N VAL A 164 -1.27 3.55 -4.20
CA VAL A 164 -0.34 4.24 -5.11
C VAL A 164 0.46 3.20 -5.86
N VAL A 165 0.67 3.38 -7.15
CA VAL A 165 1.54 2.52 -7.97
C VAL A 165 2.81 3.27 -8.31
N VAL A 166 3.96 2.61 -8.16
CA VAL A 166 5.29 3.14 -8.45
C VAL A 166 5.95 2.30 -9.55
N ARG A 167 6.48 2.98 -10.57
CA ARG A 167 7.13 2.37 -11.74
C ARG A 167 8.54 2.91 -11.92
N GLY A 168 9.44 2.04 -12.39
CA GLY A 168 10.82 2.41 -12.74
C GLY A 168 11.89 1.94 -11.75
N VAL A 169 11.53 1.07 -10.80
CA VAL A 169 12.44 0.47 -9.80
C VAL A 169 12.40 -1.06 -9.85
N ALA A 170 12.33 -1.63 -11.06
CA ALA A 170 12.20 -3.06 -11.28
C ALA A 170 13.40 -3.89 -10.77
N ASP A 171 14.53 -3.24 -10.49
CA ASP A 171 15.77 -3.84 -10.03
C ASP A 171 15.72 -4.28 -8.56
N VAL A 172 14.80 -3.73 -7.76
CA VAL A 172 14.56 -4.19 -6.38
C VAL A 172 13.50 -5.28 -6.29
N LEU A 173 12.87 -5.67 -7.40
CA LEU A 173 11.82 -6.68 -7.38
C LEU A 173 12.43 -8.08 -7.34
N THR A 174 11.82 -8.95 -6.55
CA THR A 174 12.21 -10.35 -6.38
C THR A 174 11.06 -11.28 -6.77
N TRP A 175 11.37 -12.55 -7.04
CA TRP A 175 10.35 -13.58 -7.27
C TRP A 175 9.82 -14.17 -5.96
N GLU A 176 10.55 -14.01 -4.86
CA GLU A 176 10.19 -14.50 -3.53
C GLU A 176 9.45 -13.44 -2.70
N ASP A 177 8.76 -13.85 -1.64
CA ASP A 177 8.06 -12.93 -0.71
C ASP A 177 8.98 -12.39 0.40
#